data_AF-A0A1H0QF46-F1
#
_entry.id   AF-A0A1H0QF46-F1
#
_cell.length_a   1.000
_cell.length_b   1.000
_cell.length_c   1.000
_cell.angle_alpha   90.00
_cell.angle_beta   90.00
_cell.angle_gamma   90.00
#
_symmetry.space_group_name_H-M   'P 1'
#
loop_
_entity.id
_entity.type
_entity.pdbx_description
1 polymer ?
#
loop_
_entity_poly.entity_id
_entity_poly.type
_entity_poly.pdbx_seq_one_letter_code
_entity_poly.pdbx_strand_id
1 'polypeptide(L)'
;MGKRMFTNKRLFCWLGVLILVNAAALAVIASNVSKAHDTKMIKTKEPMLIEGPNGDENYYVLPLGTTLYHDKSFPEGHDRYVVYLNHKGAIAHEEVPMKPEYGGSFIDPLWMSNIDADTLKEIFKRFPLSKDDVAAAIKSNGFTRDDLADIIRSLPE
;
A
#
# COMPACT_ATOMS: atom_id res chain seq x y z
N MET A 1 50.89 -40.04 -38.01
CA MET A 1 50.77 -38.57 -37.90
C MET A 1 49.28 -38.18 -37.85
N GLY A 2 48.89 -37.42 -36.82
CA GLY A 2 47.75 -36.49 -36.83
C GLY A 2 46.32 -37.04 -36.73
N LYS A 3 45.84 -37.40 -35.52
CA LYS A 3 44.39 -37.41 -35.25
C LYS A 3 43.90 -35.95 -35.22
N ARG A 4 43.13 -35.55 -36.25
CA ARG A 4 42.45 -34.25 -36.30
C ARG A 4 41.43 -34.15 -35.17
N MET A 5 41.76 -33.34 -34.16
CA MET A 5 40.86 -32.93 -33.08
C MET A 5 39.87 -31.90 -33.64
N PHE A 6 38.89 -32.36 -34.42
CA PHE A 6 37.76 -31.54 -34.82
C PHE A 6 36.63 -31.68 -33.79
N THR A 7 36.06 -30.54 -33.44
CA THR A 7 34.72 -30.41 -32.83
C THR A 7 34.67 -30.58 -31.31
N ASN A 8 35.02 -29.51 -30.59
CA ASN A 8 34.47 -29.31 -29.25
C ASN A 8 34.24 -27.83 -28.90
N LYS A 9 34.92 -26.89 -29.59
CA LYS A 9 34.73 -25.44 -29.39
C LYS A 9 33.26 -25.00 -29.50
N ARG A 10 32.52 -25.50 -30.50
CA ARG A 10 31.08 -25.19 -30.64
C ARG A 10 30.26 -25.71 -29.46
N LEU A 11 30.53 -26.94 -29.00
CA LEU A 11 29.83 -27.52 -27.84
C LEU A 11 30.09 -26.71 -26.57
N PHE A 12 31.34 -26.30 -26.34
CA PHE A 12 31.72 -25.40 -25.24
C PHE A 12 31.05 -24.02 -25.36
N CYS A 13 30.93 -23.45 -26.56
CA CYS A 13 30.17 -22.21 -26.78
C CYS A 13 28.68 -22.38 -26.45
N TRP A 14 28.05 -23.46 -26.89
CA TRP A 14 26.64 -23.74 -26.57
C TRP A 14 26.41 -23.95 -25.09
N LEU A 15 27.30 -24.66 -24.39
CA LEU A 15 27.24 -24.82 -22.94
C LEU A 15 27.36 -23.46 -22.22
N GLY A 16 28.29 -22.61 -22.67
CA GLY A 16 28.47 -21.26 -22.13
C GLY A 16 27.23 -20.39 -22.29
N VAL A 17 26.58 -20.42 -23.46
CA VAL A 17 25.32 -19.71 -23.71
C VAL A 17 24.20 -20.24 -22.81
N LEU A 18 24.08 -21.57 -22.66
CA LEU A 18 23.07 -22.17 -21.79
C LEU A 18 23.24 -21.77 -20.33
N ILE A 19 24.49 -21.73 -19.84
CA ILE A 19 24.80 -21.28 -18.47
C ILE A 19 24.44 -19.80 -18.31
N LEU A 20 24.77 -18.94 -19.28
CA LEU A 20 24.45 -17.52 -19.24
C LEU A 20 22.93 -17.26 -19.24
N VAL A 21 22.17 -17.99 -20.05
CA VAL A 21 20.70 -17.88 -20.08
C VAL A 21 20.08 -18.30 -18.75
N ASN A 22 20.55 -19.42 -18.16
CA ASN A 22 20.06 -19.85 -16.86
C ASN A 22 20.45 -18.90 -15.73
N ALA A 23 21.68 -18.36 -15.76
CA ALA A 23 22.13 -17.35 -14.81
C ALA A 23 21.31 -16.05 -14.91
N ALA A 24 20.99 -15.61 -16.13
CA ALA A 24 20.13 -14.45 -16.36
C ALA A 24 18.69 -14.70 -15.88
N ALA A 25 18.12 -15.87 -16.16
CA ALA A 25 16.80 -16.25 -15.66
C ALA A 25 16.76 -16.29 -14.11
N LEU A 26 17.79 -16.88 -13.49
CA LEU A 26 17.91 -16.93 -12.03
C LEU A 26 18.08 -15.52 -11.43
N ALA A 27 18.83 -14.63 -12.07
CA ALA A 27 18.98 -13.24 -11.64
C ALA A 27 17.67 -12.44 -11.73
N VAL A 28 16.84 -12.69 -12.76
CA VAL A 28 15.51 -12.10 -12.88
C VAL A 28 14.57 -12.62 -11.78
N ILE A 29 14.61 -13.92 -11.47
CA ILE A 29 13.82 -14.50 -10.40
C ILE A 29 14.28 -13.96 -9.03
N ALA A 30 15.58 -13.93 -8.78
CA ALA A 30 16.15 -13.43 -7.52
C ALA A 30 15.87 -11.95 -7.29
N SER A 31 15.92 -11.11 -8.34
CA SER A 31 15.61 -9.68 -8.22
C SER A 31 14.14 -9.40 -7.96
N ASN A 32 13.23 -10.27 -8.42
CA ASN A 32 11.81 -10.20 -8.06
C ASN A 32 11.56 -10.64 -6.61
N VAL A 33 12.32 -11.62 -6.09
CA VAL A 33 12.22 -12.07 -4.69
C VAL A 33 12.84 -11.06 -3.71
N SER A 34 13.95 -10.41 -4.06
CA SER A 34 14.66 -9.49 -3.16
C SER A 34 13.87 -8.20 -2.87
N LYS A 35 12.89 -7.83 -3.71
CA LYS A 35 12.01 -6.68 -3.45
C LYS A 35 11.19 -6.81 -2.17
N ALA A 36 11.02 -8.02 -1.63
CA ALA A 36 10.25 -8.26 -0.41
C ALA A 36 10.99 -7.91 0.90
N HIS A 37 12.29 -7.60 0.87
CA HIS A 37 13.08 -7.37 2.09
C HIS A 37 13.47 -5.91 2.35
N ASP A 38 13.22 -5.00 1.41
CA ASP A 38 13.58 -3.58 1.54
C ASP A 38 12.34 -2.66 1.53
N THR A 39 11.18 -3.22 1.88
CA THR A 39 9.94 -2.46 1.97
C THR A 39 10.03 -1.47 3.12
N LYS A 40 10.20 -0.18 2.79
CA LYS A 40 10.16 0.91 3.76
C LYS A 40 8.81 0.90 4.47
N MET A 41 8.85 0.77 5.79
CA MET A 41 7.65 0.79 6.64
C MET A 41 7.56 2.11 7.38
N ILE A 42 6.36 2.70 7.41
CA ILE A 42 6.07 3.87 8.23
C ILE A 42 4.89 3.57 9.14
N LYS A 43 4.89 4.16 10.33
CA LYS A 43 3.78 4.05 11.27
C LYS A 43 3.09 5.40 11.36
N THR A 44 1.77 5.44 11.17
CA THR A 44 1.01 6.69 11.22
C THR A 44 1.09 7.30 12.62
N LYS A 45 1.31 8.62 12.69
CA LYS A 45 1.34 9.40 13.93
C LYS A 45 0.05 10.18 14.19
N GLU A 46 -0.87 10.07 13.26
CA GLU A 46 -2.21 10.65 13.28
C GLU A 46 -3.15 9.69 12.54
N PRO A 47 -4.47 9.75 12.79
CA PRO A 47 -5.44 9.06 11.96
C PRO A 47 -5.43 9.62 10.54
N MET A 48 -5.63 8.74 9.55
CA MET A 48 -5.69 9.12 8.14
C MET A 48 -7.10 8.94 7.60
N LEU A 49 -7.53 9.85 6.74
CA LEU A 49 -8.78 9.75 6.01
C LEU A 49 -8.59 8.85 4.80
N ILE A 50 -9.53 7.95 4.55
CA ILE A 50 -9.63 7.17 3.32
C ILE A 50 -10.89 7.63 2.59
N GLU A 51 -10.72 8.07 1.35
CA GLU A 51 -11.82 8.48 0.48
C GLU A 51 -12.63 7.27 0.02
N GLY A 52 -13.94 7.41 -0.02
CA GLY A 52 -14.83 6.37 -0.50
C GLY A 52 -14.61 6.05 -1.99
N PRO A 53 -14.86 4.79 -2.39
CA PRO A 53 -14.73 4.39 -3.78
C PRO A 53 -15.64 5.21 -4.68
N ASN A 54 -15.15 5.58 -5.87
CA ASN A 54 -15.88 6.34 -6.89
C ASN A 54 -16.43 7.72 -6.43
N GLY A 55 -15.80 8.33 -5.43
CA GLY A 55 -16.21 9.65 -4.94
C GLY A 55 -17.53 9.62 -4.18
N ASP A 56 -17.82 8.51 -3.49
CA ASP A 56 -18.91 8.51 -2.52
C ASP A 56 -18.64 9.51 -1.38
N GLU A 57 -19.69 10.00 -0.73
CA GLU A 57 -19.59 10.97 0.38
C GLU A 57 -19.29 10.29 1.74
N ASN A 58 -18.93 9.00 1.73
CA ASN A 58 -18.54 8.26 2.92
C ASN A 58 -17.04 8.38 3.12
N TYR A 59 -16.70 8.68 4.37
CA TYR A 59 -15.33 8.78 4.81
C TYR A 59 -15.01 7.61 5.72
N TYR A 60 -13.89 6.96 5.46
CA TYR A 60 -13.36 5.90 6.30
C TYR A 60 -12.09 6.41 6.98
N VAL A 61 -11.79 5.90 8.17
CA VAL A 61 -10.62 6.35 8.94
C VAL A 61 -9.67 5.19 9.17
N LEU A 62 -8.42 5.41 8.79
CA LEU A 62 -7.32 4.56 9.19
C LEU A 62 -6.85 4.99 10.59
N PRO A 63 -6.89 4.10 11.60
CA PRO A 63 -6.54 4.46 12.97
C PRO A 63 -5.10 4.95 13.12
N LEU A 64 -4.88 5.74 14.17
CA LEU A 64 -3.55 6.09 14.64
C LEU A 64 -2.69 4.83 14.85
N GLY A 65 -1.42 4.91 14.48
CA GLY A 65 -0.47 3.84 14.74
C GLY A 65 -0.59 2.66 13.77
N THR A 66 -1.29 2.82 12.65
CA THR A 66 -1.33 1.82 11.58
C THR A 66 0.02 1.77 10.86
N THR A 67 0.54 0.56 10.62
CA THR A 67 1.76 0.35 9.84
C THR A 67 1.42 0.32 8.36
N LEU A 68 2.02 1.22 7.59
CA LEU A 68 1.95 1.28 6.14
C LEU A 68 3.23 0.69 5.54
N TYR A 69 3.07 -0.22 4.58
CA TYR A 69 4.17 -0.86 3.85
C TYR A 69 4.28 -0.20 2.49
N HIS A 70 5.40 0.45 2.20
CA HIS A 70 5.60 1.12 0.91
C HIS A 70 5.64 0.10 -0.23
N ASP A 71 4.76 0.26 -1.21
CA ASP A 71 4.71 -0.61 -2.38
C ASP A 71 5.36 0.05 -3.59
N LYS A 72 4.96 1.28 -3.91
CA LYS A 72 5.48 1.98 -5.11
C LYS A 72 5.36 3.50 -4.98
N SER A 73 6.37 4.21 -5.48
CA SER A 73 6.32 5.65 -5.72
C SER A 73 5.96 5.96 -7.17
N PHE A 74 5.14 7.00 -7.37
CA PHE A 74 4.68 7.46 -8.68
C PHE A 74 5.39 8.77 -9.09
N PRO A 75 5.73 8.97 -10.37
CA PRO A 75 6.33 10.23 -10.85
C PRO A 75 5.53 11.49 -10.52
N GLU A 76 4.22 11.34 -10.33
CA GLU A 76 3.26 12.38 -9.98
C GLU A 76 3.36 12.84 -8.51
N GLY A 77 4.23 12.23 -7.70
CA GLY A 77 4.54 12.69 -6.34
C GLY A 77 3.72 12.04 -5.23
N HIS A 78 2.97 10.98 -5.53
CA HIS A 78 2.27 10.18 -4.52
C HIS A 78 2.89 8.78 -4.39
N ASP A 79 2.66 8.17 -3.23
CA ASP A 79 3.12 6.83 -2.89
C ASP A 79 1.91 5.92 -2.68
N ARG A 80 2.03 4.67 -3.10
CA ARG A 80 1.09 3.60 -2.78
C ARG A 80 1.64 2.77 -1.64
N TYR A 81 0.77 2.48 -0.70
CA TYR A 81 1.06 1.69 0.49
C TYR A 81 0.13 0.47 0.56
N VAL A 82 0.60 -0.59 1.19
CA VAL A 82 -0.17 -1.78 1.56
C VAL A 82 -0.43 -1.76 3.05
N VAL A 83 -1.66 -2.13 3.45
CA VAL A 83 -2.06 -2.35 4.83
C VAL A 83 -2.51 -3.79 4.97
N TYR A 84 -1.98 -4.49 5.97
CA TYR A 84 -2.42 -5.85 6.29
C TYR A 84 -3.50 -5.82 7.34
N LEU A 85 -4.64 -6.42 7.02
CA LEU A 85 -5.79 -6.56 7.92
C LEU A 85 -6.02 -8.04 8.19
N ASN A 86 -6.14 -8.39 9.47
CA ASN A 86 -6.52 -9.73 9.86
C ASN A 86 -8.04 -9.78 10.01
N HIS A 87 -8.70 -10.69 9.30
CA HIS A 87 -10.12 -10.98 9.44
C HIS A 87 -10.34 -12.40 9.96
N LYS A 88 -11.29 -12.56 10.87
CA LYS A 88 -11.68 -13.88 11.39
C LYS A 88 -13.11 -14.21 10.95
N GLY A 89 -13.26 -15.25 10.14
CA GLY A 89 -14.55 -15.74 9.66
C GLY A 89 -14.70 -15.59 8.14
N ALA A 90 -15.93 -15.80 7.66
CA ALA A 90 -16.27 -15.63 6.25
C ALA A 90 -16.61 -14.17 5.94
N ILE A 91 -16.14 -13.69 4.79
CA ILE A 91 -16.46 -12.35 4.25
C ILE A 91 -17.50 -12.56 3.15
N ALA A 92 -18.62 -11.82 3.20
CA ALA A 92 -19.52 -11.73 2.05
C ALA A 92 -18.81 -11.00 0.92
N HIS A 93 -18.67 -11.63 -0.24
CA HIS A 93 -17.86 -11.13 -1.35
C HIS A 93 -18.54 -11.41 -2.69
N GLU A 94 -18.19 -10.59 -3.68
CA GLU A 94 -18.44 -10.87 -5.09
C GLU A 94 -17.11 -11.27 -5.74
N GLU A 95 -17.16 -12.23 -6.67
CA GLU A 95 -15.96 -12.59 -7.43
C GLU A 95 -15.65 -11.52 -8.47
N VAL A 96 -14.43 -10.99 -8.44
CA VAL A 96 -13.92 -10.11 -9.48
C VAL A 96 -13.14 -10.97 -10.49
N PRO A 97 -13.68 -11.20 -11.71
CA PRO A 97 -13.03 -12.07 -12.68
C PRO A 97 -11.73 -11.44 -13.21
N MET A 98 -10.69 -12.25 -13.31
CA MET A 98 -9.41 -11.83 -13.88
C MET A 98 -9.54 -11.54 -15.37
N LYS A 99 -9.22 -10.31 -15.76
CA LYS A 99 -9.11 -9.91 -17.17
C LYS A 99 -7.65 -9.91 -17.62
N PRO A 100 -7.38 -10.18 -18.91
CA PRO A 100 -6.02 -10.14 -19.46
C PRO A 100 -5.30 -8.79 -19.23
N GLU A 101 -6.06 -7.70 -19.23
CA GLU A 101 -5.56 -6.34 -18.98
C GLU A 101 -4.99 -6.12 -17.57
N TYR A 102 -5.31 -6.99 -16.60
CA TYR A 102 -4.83 -6.89 -15.21
C TYR A 102 -3.44 -7.52 -15.01
N GLY A 103 -2.88 -8.21 -16.01
CA GLY A 103 -1.51 -8.72 -15.95
C GLY A 103 -1.20 -9.63 -14.76
N GLY A 104 -2.22 -10.28 -14.19
CA GLY A 104 -2.09 -11.17 -13.03
C GLY A 104 -2.40 -10.54 -11.66
N SER A 105 -2.69 -9.24 -11.57
CA SER A 105 -3.14 -8.60 -10.32
C SER A 105 -4.06 -7.41 -10.60
N PHE A 106 -5.28 -7.43 -10.04
CA PHE A 106 -6.17 -6.27 -10.07
C PHE A 106 -5.86 -5.37 -8.87
N ILE A 107 -5.42 -4.13 -9.13
CA ILE A 107 -5.11 -3.14 -8.09
C ILE A 107 -6.07 -1.97 -8.25
N ASP A 108 -6.95 -1.81 -7.27
CA ASP A 108 -7.94 -0.73 -7.18
C ASP A 108 -7.73 0.05 -5.87
N PRO A 109 -6.81 1.04 -5.85
CA PRO A 109 -6.40 1.71 -4.63
C PRO A 109 -7.40 2.79 -4.21
N LEU A 110 -7.64 2.90 -2.90
CA LEU A 110 -8.34 4.04 -2.31
C LEU A 110 -7.36 5.17 -2.00
N TRP A 111 -7.83 6.41 -2.09
CA TRP A 111 -7.04 7.60 -1.75
C TRP A 111 -7.03 7.82 -0.25
N MET A 112 -5.89 8.30 0.24
CA MET A 112 -5.68 8.58 1.66
C MET A 112 -5.13 9.99 1.85
N SER A 113 -5.69 10.74 2.79
CA SER A 113 -5.31 12.12 3.12
C SER A 113 -5.28 12.36 4.63
N ASN A 114 -4.66 13.46 5.07
CA ASN A 114 -4.67 13.88 6.46
C ASN A 114 -6.05 14.48 6.81
N ILE A 115 -6.47 14.36 8.07
CA ILE A 115 -7.77 14.87 8.52
C ILE A 115 -7.66 16.36 8.90
N ASP A 116 -8.30 17.26 8.16
CA ASP A 116 -8.40 18.69 8.49
C ASP A 116 -9.53 19.02 9.49
N ALA A 117 -9.66 20.31 9.85
CA ALA A 117 -10.61 20.85 10.83
C ALA A 117 -12.05 20.54 10.54
N ASP A 118 -12.42 20.80 9.30
CA ASP A 118 -13.80 20.86 8.89
C ASP A 118 -14.26 19.45 8.60
N THR A 119 -13.39 18.64 8.00
CA THR A 119 -13.59 17.20 7.86
C THR A 119 -13.69 16.50 9.21
N LEU A 120 -12.89 16.87 10.22
CA LEU A 120 -12.99 16.30 11.56
C LEU A 120 -14.35 16.56 12.21
N LYS A 121 -14.90 17.78 12.09
CA LYS A 121 -16.25 18.14 12.58
C LYS A 121 -17.33 17.27 11.93
N GLU A 122 -17.20 16.97 10.65
CA GLU A 122 -18.15 16.14 9.92
C GLU A 122 -18.05 14.65 10.31
N ILE A 123 -16.84 14.14 10.48
CA ILE A 123 -16.60 12.75 10.93
C ILE A 123 -17.17 12.54 12.33
N PHE A 124 -17.00 13.50 13.25
CA PHE A 124 -17.55 13.39 14.61
C PHE A 124 -19.07 13.21 14.65
N LYS A 125 -19.79 13.74 13.65
CA LYS A 125 -21.25 13.55 13.55
C LYS A 125 -21.63 12.15 13.10
N ARG A 126 -20.72 11.42 12.42
CA ARG A 126 -21.01 10.15 11.74
C ARG A 126 -20.31 8.94 12.39
N PHE A 127 -19.17 9.13 13.04
CA PHE A 127 -18.38 8.07 13.67
C PHE A 127 -17.84 8.46 15.05
N PRO A 128 -17.98 7.61 16.07
CA PRO A 128 -17.29 7.82 17.35
C PRO A 128 -15.81 7.48 17.19
N LEU A 129 -14.98 8.49 16.92
CA LEU A 129 -13.52 8.35 17.00
C LEU A 129 -13.09 8.09 18.45
N SER A 130 -12.04 7.30 18.65
CA SER A 130 -11.49 7.09 19.99
C SER A 130 -10.86 8.38 20.53
N LYS A 131 -10.87 8.57 21.86
CA LYS A 131 -10.27 9.76 22.49
C LYS A 131 -8.81 9.97 22.10
N ASP A 132 -8.08 8.88 21.86
CA ASP A 132 -6.68 8.91 21.48
C ASP A 132 -6.47 9.30 20.01
N ASP A 133 -7.34 8.83 19.11
CA ASP A 133 -7.34 9.25 17.69
C ASP A 133 -7.64 10.74 17.56
N VAL A 134 -8.61 11.23 18.34
CA VAL A 134 -8.99 12.64 18.42
C VAL A 134 -7.82 13.49 18.94
N ALA A 135 -7.22 13.09 20.06
CA ALA A 135 -6.09 13.82 20.64
C ALA A 135 -4.89 13.86 19.69
N ALA A 136 -4.67 12.81 18.90
CA ALA A 136 -3.59 12.76 17.91
C ALA A 136 -3.85 13.70 16.73
N ALA A 137 -5.05 13.68 16.13
CA ALA A 137 -5.44 14.59 15.04
C ALA A 137 -5.34 16.07 15.47
N ILE A 138 -5.73 16.37 16.71
CA ILE A 138 -5.65 17.72 17.28
C ILE A 138 -4.19 18.20 17.39
N LYS A 139 -3.30 17.32 17.85
CA LYS A 139 -1.90 17.66 18.11
C LYS A 139 -1.08 17.89 16.83
N SER A 140 -1.43 17.22 15.74
CA SER A 140 -0.71 17.33 14.46
C SER A 140 -1.19 18.49 13.60
N ASN A 141 -2.49 18.82 13.63
CA ASN A 141 -3.11 19.77 12.70
C ASN A 141 -3.41 21.16 13.28
N GLY A 142 -2.83 21.52 14.43
CA GLY A 142 -2.85 22.90 14.94
C GLY A 142 -4.16 23.33 15.62
N PHE A 143 -4.99 22.38 16.05
CA PHE A 143 -6.25 22.66 16.75
C PHE A 143 -6.05 23.19 18.17
N THR A 144 -6.88 24.16 18.55
CA THR A 144 -6.90 24.70 19.90
C THR A 144 -7.94 23.99 20.79
N ARG A 145 -7.83 24.16 22.11
CA ARG A 145 -8.84 23.64 23.06
C ARG A 145 -10.24 24.24 22.84
N ASP A 146 -10.30 25.44 22.29
CA ASP A 146 -11.56 26.14 22.04
C ASP A 146 -12.30 25.53 20.84
N ASP A 147 -11.58 25.15 19.78
CA ASP A 147 -12.14 24.42 18.64
C ASP A 147 -12.78 23.09 19.07
N LEU A 148 -12.18 22.40 20.04
CA LEU A 148 -12.73 21.17 20.63
C LEU A 148 -14.02 21.43 21.41
N ALA A 149 -14.08 22.51 22.18
CA ALA A 149 -15.28 22.87 22.93
C ALA A 149 -16.45 23.17 21.99
N ASP A 150 -16.17 23.80 20.86
CA ASP A 150 -17.18 24.11 19.85
C ASP A 150 -17.65 22.87 19.09
N ILE A 151 -16.75 21.92 18.80
CA ILE A 151 -17.11 20.59 18.27
C ILE A 151 -18.04 19.86 19.24
N ILE A 152 -17.68 19.78 20.53
CA ILE A 152 -18.49 19.07 21.55
C ILE A 152 -19.87 19.71 21.70
N ARG A 153 -19.96 21.04 21.67
CA ARG A 153 -21.24 21.78 21.72
C ARG A 153 -22.11 21.58 20.47
N SER A 154 -21.52 21.18 19.35
CA SER A 154 -22.22 20.96 18.08
C SER A 154 -22.77 19.55 17.90
N LEU A 155 -22.48 18.63 18.83
CA LEU A 155 -23.00 17.27 18.82
C LEU A 155 -24.46 17.25 19.35
N PRO A 156 -25.38 16.52 18.69
CA PRO A 156 -26.70 16.27 19.25
C PRO A 156 -26.60 15.43 20.54
N GLU A 157 -27.52 15.65 21.48
CA GLU A 157 -27.60 14.88 22.75
C GLU A 157 -27.78 13.36 22.52
#